data_AF-A0A1T4M4J7-F1
#
_entry.id   AF-A0A1T4M4J7-F1
#
_cell.length_a   1.000
_cell.length_b   1.000
_cell.length_c   1.000
_cell.angle_alpha   90.00
_cell.angle_beta   90.00
_cell.angle_gamma   90.00
#
_symmetry.space_group_name_H-M   'P 1'
#
loop_
_entity.id
_entity.type
_entity.pdbx_description
1 polymer ?
#
loop_
_entity_poly.entity_id
_entity_poly.type
_entity_poly.pdbx_seq_one_letter_code
_entity_poly.pdbx_strand_id
1 'polypeptide(L)'
;MKKSLLASTLILSLLAGTFVPTLAPAYAEETTTVSEDEEETTSEETTVAEETNDTEESSENNESSDEDADDTDDNETNDEEAPANDDDADDDDAADWEAYQAKLQEILEAEKVEVLYKNLKPINLTEDVEGIDIIINGYYYYEISNFDVDWEYVFGDQTEKGGVIVYDITLRNTCDQDLYPVPTFNTTVTGNEDFITNNNSLVKESQSINWLFHNDNEGVLEAGQEIRGFYPLPITPNTMEKIEAEGIGLMETPAVYTSEDFETETLLARGTNIRIPFTTKGEEIAAAAADFYPDVYTLENWGNKTLVDEVELGETIESQGLTITVDSYQITELEPNEDYKDRFADFEDGAYLLTVAVTYDNQTKKDLQLDMVSGTLALADMIRYFSEGLLEPRLENRELLAGETASRYHTFLMDGKTYEKFAEDEWVLELKPQDTDFDRLGEKDAFFFELK
;
A
#
# COMPACT_ATOMS: atom_id res chain seq x y z
N MET A 1 -2.83 -68.15 13.58
CA MET A 1 -2.18 -69.17 14.44
C MET A 1 -1.02 -68.49 15.19
N LYS A 2 -0.69 -68.89 16.44
CA LYS A 2 0.56 -68.55 17.22
C LYS A 2 0.90 -67.04 17.36
N LYS A 3 0.95 -66.47 18.58
CA LYS A 3 2.14 -66.28 19.46
C LYS A 3 3.33 -65.59 18.77
N SER A 4 4.02 -64.58 19.33
CA SER A 4 4.26 -64.18 20.74
C SER A 4 4.41 -62.64 20.80
N LEU A 5 3.91 -61.86 21.77
CA LEU A 5 4.36 -61.69 23.17
C LEU A 5 5.87 -61.45 23.36
N LEU A 6 6.25 -60.23 23.74
CA LEU A 6 7.42 -59.89 24.56
C LEU A 6 7.18 -58.52 25.23
N ALA A 7 7.70 -58.33 26.45
CA ALA A 7 7.60 -57.10 27.21
C ALA A 7 8.98 -56.78 27.82
N SER A 8 9.23 -55.51 28.19
CA SER A 8 10.42 -55.11 28.93
C SER A 8 10.09 -53.99 29.92
N THR A 9 10.87 -53.88 31.00
CA THR A 9 10.61 -52.95 32.11
C THR A 9 11.91 -52.63 32.86
N LEU A 10 12.25 -51.34 32.96
CA LEU A 10 13.29 -50.76 33.82
C LEU A 10 12.91 -49.27 33.99
N ILE A 11 12.63 -48.70 35.16
CA ILE A 11 13.27 -48.66 36.50
C ILE A 11 14.37 -47.57 36.62
N LEU A 12 13.90 -46.36 36.96
CA LEU A 12 14.29 -45.55 38.14
C LEU A 12 15.73 -45.06 38.33
N SER A 13 15.90 -43.74 38.33
CA SER A 13 16.71 -43.02 39.34
C SER A 13 16.29 -41.54 39.48
N LEU A 14 16.46 -40.97 40.68
CA LEU A 14 16.31 -39.54 40.98
C LEU A 14 17.68 -38.85 40.90
N LEU A 15 17.70 -37.54 40.64
CA LEU A 15 18.30 -36.60 41.61
C LEU A 15 17.78 -35.16 41.41
N ALA A 16 17.87 -34.34 42.46
CA ALA A 16 17.55 -32.91 42.43
C ALA A 16 18.84 -32.07 42.40
N GLY A 17 18.76 -30.83 41.90
CA GLY A 17 19.92 -29.93 41.80
C GLY A 17 19.53 -28.48 41.55
N THR A 18 19.08 -27.79 42.59
CA THR A 18 18.89 -26.32 42.56
C THR A 18 20.24 -25.61 42.47
N PHE A 19 20.43 -24.72 41.49
CA PHE A 19 21.47 -23.68 41.60
C PHE A 19 21.08 -22.41 40.82
N VAL A 20 20.78 -21.35 41.57
CA VAL A 20 20.76 -19.97 41.07
C VAL A 20 21.88 -19.22 41.79
N PRO A 21 22.73 -18.51 41.04
CA PRO A 21 23.40 -17.33 41.57
C PRO A 21 23.14 -16.14 40.64
N THR A 22 22.36 -15.18 41.14
CA THR A 22 22.42 -13.78 40.70
C THR A 22 23.87 -13.27 40.74
N LEU A 23 24.30 -12.47 39.75
CA LEU A 23 25.25 -11.36 39.95
C LEU A 23 25.39 -10.53 38.67
N ALA A 24 24.69 -9.40 38.63
CA ALA A 24 25.20 -8.24 37.89
C ALA A 24 26.21 -7.50 38.79
N PRO A 25 27.24 -6.88 38.20
CA PRO A 25 27.65 -5.57 38.65
C PRO A 25 27.64 -4.57 37.50
N ALA A 26 27.24 -3.33 37.80
CA ALA A 26 27.30 -2.23 36.85
C ALA A 26 28.74 -1.83 36.51
N TYR A 27 28.90 -1.15 35.38
CA TYR A 27 29.89 -0.08 35.25
C TYR A 27 29.21 1.14 34.65
N ALA A 28 29.61 2.33 35.09
CA ALA A 28 29.01 3.59 34.68
C ALA A 28 30.09 4.67 34.59
N GLU A 29 30.02 5.47 33.53
CA GLU A 29 30.53 6.84 33.36
C GLU A 29 29.44 7.51 32.48
N GLU A 30 28.72 8.61 32.82
CA GLU A 30 29.13 9.94 33.31
C GLU A 30 30.22 10.57 32.41
N THR A 31 30.13 11.79 31.86
CA THR A 31 29.27 12.99 32.04
C THR A 31 29.09 13.66 30.64
N THR A 32 28.17 14.58 30.32
CA THR A 32 27.15 15.38 31.05
C THR A 32 25.98 15.67 30.05
N THR A 33 25.06 16.67 30.08
CA THR A 33 24.88 17.97 30.77
C THR A 33 23.39 18.40 30.68
N VAL A 34 22.87 19.03 31.74
CA VAL A 34 22.13 20.33 31.79
C VAL A 34 21.37 20.77 30.51
N SER A 35 20.08 21.13 30.53
CA SER A 35 19.03 21.21 31.58
C SER A 35 17.66 21.59 30.93
N GLU A 36 16.54 22.00 31.57
CA GLU A 36 16.12 22.34 32.96
C GLU A 36 14.56 22.19 33.09
N ASP A 37 14.02 22.16 34.31
CA ASP A 37 12.68 22.60 34.82
C ASP A 37 11.37 22.42 33.96
N GLU A 38 10.38 21.62 34.41
CA GLU A 38 9.14 21.97 35.18
C GLU A 38 7.86 21.89 34.29
N GLU A 39 6.63 21.60 34.75
CA GLU A 39 6.09 21.30 36.10
C GLU A 39 4.98 20.20 36.04
N GLU A 40 4.40 19.80 37.17
CA GLU A 40 3.43 18.70 37.31
C GLU A 40 1.94 19.02 37.04
N THR A 41 1.18 17.96 36.76
CA THR A 41 -0.29 17.84 36.79
C THR A 41 -0.98 18.43 38.04
N THR A 42 -2.29 18.75 37.97
CA THR A 42 -3.37 18.02 38.69
C THR A 42 -4.78 18.66 38.62
N SER A 43 -5.81 17.80 38.50
CA SER A 43 -7.19 17.96 39.05
C SER A 43 -8.09 19.09 38.48
N GLU A 44 -9.42 19.13 38.71
CA GLU A 44 -10.30 18.38 39.64
C GLU A 44 -11.72 18.19 39.04
N GLU A 45 -12.54 17.29 39.60
CA GLU A 45 -13.94 17.05 39.19
C GLU A 45 -14.89 18.21 39.56
N THR A 46 -16.11 18.27 38.96
CA THR A 46 -17.39 18.14 39.72
C THR A 46 -18.63 18.23 38.81
N THR A 47 -19.61 17.38 39.09
CA THR A 47 -20.93 17.23 38.46
C THR A 47 -21.94 18.38 38.71
N VAL A 48 -22.88 18.59 37.78
CA VAL A 48 -24.31 18.85 38.06
C VAL A 48 -25.17 18.15 37.00
N ALA A 49 -26.35 17.63 37.38
CA ALA A 49 -27.35 17.08 36.46
C ALA A 49 -28.77 17.50 36.88
N GLU A 50 -29.63 17.79 35.91
CA GLU A 50 -31.10 17.96 35.97
C GLU A 50 -31.59 18.21 34.52
N GLU A 51 -32.82 17.94 34.08
CA GLU A 51 -33.73 16.78 34.20
C GLU A 51 -34.88 17.01 33.17
N THR A 52 -35.76 16.02 32.93
CA THR A 52 -37.06 16.12 32.21
C THR A 52 -37.10 16.40 30.70
N ASN A 53 -38.19 16.13 29.97
CA ASN A 53 -39.07 14.94 29.90
C ASN A 53 -40.02 15.09 28.67
N ASP A 54 -40.70 13.99 28.30
CA ASP A 54 -41.95 13.92 27.52
C ASP A 54 -41.97 14.23 25.99
N THR A 55 -42.89 13.68 25.16
CA THR A 55 -43.65 12.40 25.10
C THR A 55 -44.59 12.41 23.85
N GLU A 56 -44.79 11.24 23.21
CA GLU A 56 -45.90 10.86 22.27
C GLU A 56 -46.08 11.51 20.86
N GLU A 57 -46.14 10.61 19.84
CA GLU A 57 -47.19 10.46 18.79
C GLU A 57 -47.34 11.44 17.60
N SER A 58 -47.90 11.07 16.41
CA SER A 58 -48.16 9.76 15.75
C SER A 58 -48.76 9.97 14.34
N SER A 59 -48.55 9.03 13.40
CA SER A 59 -49.39 8.76 12.18
C SER A 59 -49.45 9.85 11.07
N GLU A 60 -49.82 9.61 9.80
CA GLU A 60 -49.92 8.41 8.93
C GLU A 60 -50.11 8.83 7.43
N ASN A 61 -49.85 7.89 6.52
CA ASN A 61 -50.59 7.58 5.27
C ASN A 61 -50.33 8.20 3.87
N ASN A 62 -50.58 7.29 2.90
CA ASN A 62 -50.88 7.41 1.46
C ASN A 62 -49.73 7.81 0.49
N GLU A 63 -49.37 7.00 -0.53
CA GLU A 63 -50.13 6.46 -1.70
C GLU A 63 -50.47 7.55 -2.73
N SER A 64 -50.37 7.33 -4.06
CA SER A 64 -49.89 6.20 -4.88
C SER A 64 -49.82 6.63 -6.37
N SER A 65 -49.41 5.72 -7.28
CA SER A 65 -49.72 5.65 -8.73
C SER A 65 -49.11 6.66 -9.72
N ASP A 66 -48.96 6.37 -11.01
CA ASP A 66 -48.53 5.12 -11.73
C ASP A 66 -48.38 5.39 -13.25
N GLU A 67 -47.90 4.39 -14.00
CA GLU A 67 -48.15 4.10 -15.45
C GLU A 67 -47.68 5.07 -16.58
N ASP A 68 -46.75 4.52 -17.39
CA ASP A 68 -46.76 4.43 -18.88
C ASP A 68 -46.28 5.55 -19.85
N ALA A 69 -45.17 5.22 -20.53
CA ALA A 69 -44.98 5.02 -21.99
C ALA A 69 -45.37 6.09 -23.04
N ASP A 70 -44.48 6.35 -24.03
CA ASP A 70 -44.47 5.60 -25.31
C ASP A 70 -43.14 5.80 -26.08
N ASP A 71 -42.87 4.95 -27.09
CA ASP A 71 -41.65 4.90 -27.94
C ASP A 71 -41.98 5.35 -29.39
N THR A 72 -41.05 6.03 -30.10
CA THR A 72 -40.89 5.93 -31.59
C THR A 72 -39.73 6.76 -32.19
N ASP A 73 -38.71 6.04 -32.68
CA ASP A 73 -38.33 5.96 -34.10
C ASP A 73 -37.75 7.19 -34.85
N ASP A 74 -36.40 7.23 -34.88
CA ASP A 74 -35.48 7.39 -36.03
C ASP A 74 -35.63 8.51 -37.10
N ASN A 75 -34.50 9.17 -37.43
CA ASN A 75 -34.13 9.55 -38.80
C ASN A 75 -32.64 10.00 -38.89
N GLU A 76 -31.82 9.23 -39.61
CA GLU A 76 -30.40 9.51 -39.91
C GLU A 76 -30.12 10.89 -40.57
N THR A 77 -28.94 11.47 -40.30
CA THR A 77 -28.10 12.07 -41.36
C THR A 77 -26.62 12.00 -40.96
N ASN A 78 -25.76 11.52 -41.86
CA ASN A 78 -24.34 11.21 -41.63
C ASN A 78 -23.38 12.32 -42.12
N ASP A 79 -22.31 12.60 -41.37
CA ASP A 79 -21.07 13.28 -41.83
C ASP A 79 -19.88 12.86 -40.92
N GLU A 80 -18.64 12.91 -41.42
CA GLU A 80 -17.58 11.96 -41.00
C GLU A 80 -16.51 12.44 -39.96
N GLU A 81 -16.09 11.48 -39.11
CA GLU A 81 -14.80 11.31 -38.39
C GLU A 81 -14.26 12.37 -37.38
N ALA A 82 -14.32 12.00 -36.09
CA ALA A 82 -13.19 12.05 -35.15
C ALA A 82 -13.26 10.82 -34.21
N PRO A 83 -12.14 10.27 -33.70
CA PRO A 83 -12.17 9.04 -32.90
C PRO A 83 -12.68 9.32 -31.47
N ALA A 84 -13.83 8.76 -31.13
CA ALA A 84 -14.30 8.66 -29.75
C ALA A 84 -13.71 7.41 -29.08
N ASN A 85 -13.26 7.56 -27.83
CA ASN A 85 -13.15 6.46 -26.90
C ASN A 85 -14.44 6.46 -26.07
N ASP A 86 -15.47 5.80 -26.60
CA ASP A 86 -16.69 5.51 -25.83
C ASP A 86 -16.41 4.30 -24.92
N ASP A 87 -16.05 4.57 -23.67
CA ASP A 87 -16.23 3.63 -22.56
C ASP A 87 -17.49 4.07 -21.78
N ASP A 88 -18.66 3.95 -22.41
CA ASP A 88 -19.95 4.24 -21.79
C ASP A 88 -20.22 3.26 -20.62
N ALA A 89 -20.39 3.80 -19.42
CA ALA A 89 -20.93 3.13 -18.25
C ALA A 89 -22.10 3.96 -17.69
N ASP A 90 -23.11 3.32 -17.10
CA ASP A 90 -24.40 3.96 -16.77
C ASP A 90 -24.25 5.24 -15.90
N ASP A 91 -24.80 6.35 -16.40
CA ASP A 91 -24.61 7.73 -15.92
C ASP A 91 -25.77 8.20 -15.00
N ASP A 92 -25.89 7.58 -13.82
CA ASP A 92 -26.75 8.07 -12.72
C ASP A 92 -25.95 8.36 -11.43
N ASP A 93 -24.64 8.08 -11.45
CA ASP A 93 -23.70 8.19 -10.33
C ASP A 93 -22.35 8.83 -10.73
N ALA A 94 -22.32 9.66 -11.78
CA ALA A 94 -21.11 10.39 -12.16
C ALA A 94 -20.83 11.60 -11.25
N ALA A 95 -19.56 11.86 -10.93
CA ALA A 95 -19.17 13.07 -10.22
C ALA A 95 -19.26 14.31 -11.13
N ASP A 96 -19.88 15.38 -10.63
CA ASP A 96 -19.98 16.67 -11.31
C ASP A 96 -18.65 17.44 -11.24
N TRP A 97 -17.72 17.02 -12.11
CA TRP A 97 -16.39 17.62 -12.25
C TRP A 97 -16.44 19.06 -12.78
N GLU A 98 -17.47 19.45 -13.55
CA GLU A 98 -17.63 20.84 -14.01
C GLU A 98 -18.00 21.77 -12.84
N ALA A 99 -18.95 21.38 -11.99
CA ALA A 99 -19.29 22.13 -10.79
C ALA A 99 -18.16 22.10 -9.75
N TYR A 100 -17.38 21.01 -9.67
CA TYR A 100 -16.16 21.00 -8.87
C TYR A 100 -15.14 22.03 -9.39
N GLN A 101 -14.78 21.99 -10.68
CA GLN A 101 -13.80 22.91 -11.27
C GLN A 101 -14.25 24.37 -11.12
N ALA A 102 -15.52 24.68 -11.40
CA ALA A 102 -16.08 26.01 -11.21
C ALA A 102 -16.05 26.45 -9.75
N LYS A 103 -16.28 25.54 -8.79
CA LYS A 103 -16.21 25.87 -7.36
C LYS A 103 -14.77 26.03 -6.87
N LEU A 104 -13.82 25.26 -7.37
CA LEU A 104 -12.40 25.43 -7.08
C LEU A 104 -11.91 26.81 -7.57
N GLN A 105 -12.33 27.25 -8.77
CA GLN A 105 -12.03 28.58 -9.26
C GLN A 105 -12.63 29.69 -8.37
N GLU A 106 -13.87 29.51 -7.88
CA GLU A 106 -14.53 30.44 -6.95
C GLU A 106 -13.81 30.51 -5.59
N ILE A 107 -13.37 29.36 -5.05
CA ILE A 107 -12.66 29.25 -3.75
C ILE A 107 -11.30 29.96 -3.77
N LEU A 108 -10.56 29.84 -4.88
CA LEU A 108 -9.22 30.40 -5.05
C LEU A 108 -9.22 31.86 -5.56
N GLU A 109 -10.41 32.42 -5.87
CA GLU A 109 -10.60 33.63 -6.68
C GLU A 109 -9.75 33.66 -7.98
N ALA A 110 -9.48 32.48 -8.55
CA ALA A 110 -8.50 32.32 -9.62
C ALA A 110 -8.96 32.89 -10.97
N GLU A 111 -8.04 33.49 -11.75
CA GLU A 111 -8.32 33.89 -13.14
C GLU A 111 -8.66 32.67 -14.01
N LYS A 112 -8.02 31.53 -13.73
CA LYS A 112 -8.11 30.33 -14.56
C LYS A 112 -7.93 29.05 -13.74
N VAL A 113 -8.70 28.02 -14.11
CA VAL A 113 -8.45 26.62 -13.76
C VAL A 113 -8.57 25.77 -15.02
N GLU A 114 -7.55 24.98 -15.35
CA GLU A 114 -7.51 24.10 -16.52
C GLU A 114 -7.17 22.66 -16.13
N VAL A 115 -7.76 21.69 -16.84
CA VAL A 115 -7.42 20.27 -16.71
C VAL A 115 -6.11 20.00 -17.45
N LEU A 116 -5.06 19.59 -16.74
CA LEU A 116 -3.83 19.08 -17.33
C LEU A 116 -3.94 17.60 -17.67
N TYR A 117 -4.62 16.82 -16.82
CA TYR A 117 -4.86 15.40 -17.00
C TYR A 117 -6.13 14.95 -16.27
N LYS A 118 -6.76 13.87 -16.73
CA LYS A 118 -7.85 13.19 -16.03
C LYS A 118 -7.84 11.70 -16.34
N ASN A 119 -8.32 10.90 -15.40
CA ASN A 119 -8.63 9.49 -15.59
C ASN A 119 -10.02 9.22 -15.01
N LEU A 120 -10.88 8.57 -15.79
CA LEU A 120 -12.28 8.29 -15.45
C LEU A 120 -12.57 6.79 -15.30
N LYS A 121 -11.53 5.95 -15.26
CA LYS A 121 -11.67 4.51 -15.07
C LYS A 121 -11.61 4.19 -13.58
N PRO A 122 -12.65 3.57 -13.00
CA PRO A 122 -12.65 3.24 -11.58
C PRO A 122 -11.49 2.30 -11.20
N ILE A 123 -10.90 2.53 -10.03
CA ILE A 123 -9.84 1.70 -9.44
C ILE A 123 -10.32 1.24 -8.06
N ASN A 124 -10.58 -0.06 -7.88
CA ASN A 124 -10.86 -0.62 -6.57
C ASN A 124 -9.52 -0.91 -5.86
N LEU A 125 -9.29 -0.27 -4.71
CA LEU A 125 -8.09 -0.40 -3.90
C LEU A 125 -8.11 -1.64 -2.99
N THR A 126 -9.26 -2.32 -2.90
CA THR A 126 -9.51 -3.46 -2.01
C THR A 126 -10.19 -4.63 -2.73
N GLU A 127 -9.97 -4.80 -4.05
CA GLU A 127 -10.64 -5.84 -4.86
C GLU A 127 -10.44 -7.28 -4.32
N ASP A 128 -9.27 -7.58 -3.74
CA ASP A 128 -8.95 -8.87 -3.12
C ASP A 128 -9.29 -8.97 -1.62
N VAL A 129 -9.91 -7.94 -1.01
CA VAL A 129 -10.22 -7.90 0.44
C VAL A 129 -11.74 -7.99 0.68
N GLU A 130 -12.21 -9.14 1.15
CA GLU A 130 -13.63 -9.30 1.52
C GLU A 130 -14.05 -8.31 2.62
N GLY A 131 -15.19 -7.62 2.42
CA GLY A 131 -15.86 -6.82 3.45
C GLY A 131 -15.75 -5.29 3.31
N ILE A 132 -14.91 -4.78 2.41
CA ILE A 132 -14.78 -3.33 2.14
C ILE A 132 -14.49 -3.08 0.66
N ASP A 133 -15.24 -2.16 0.04
CA ASP A 133 -14.88 -1.57 -1.25
C ASP A 133 -14.34 -0.15 -1.02
N ILE A 134 -13.15 0.13 -1.55
CA ILE A 134 -12.53 1.46 -1.55
C ILE A 134 -12.21 1.82 -2.99
N ILE A 135 -13.04 2.66 -3.60
CA ILE A 135 -13.01 2.89 -5.04
C ILE A 135 -12.62 4.33 -5.33
N ILE A 136 -11.54 4.54 -6.09
CA ILE A 136 -11.34 5.80 -6.80
C ILE A 136 -12.21 5.74 -8.05
N ASN A 137 -13.32 6.46 -8.07
CA ASN A 137 -14.25 6.47 -9.21
C ASN A 137 -13.63 7.17 -10.44
N GLY A 138 -12.78 8.15 -10.18
CA GLY A 138 -11.99 8.89 -11.17
C GLY A 138 -11.19 10.00 -10.50
N TYR A 139 -10.29 10.64 -11.24
CA TYR A 139 -9.49 11.74 -10.74
C TYR A 139 -9.04 12.74 -11.81
N TYR A 140 -8.82 13.98 -11.39
CA TYR A 140 -8.39 15.09 -12.21
C TYR A 140 -7.13 15.73 -11.64
N TYR A 141 -6.25 16.21 -12.52
CA TYR A 141 -5.12 17.07 -12.19
C TYR A 141 -5.31 18.42 -12.90
N TYR A 142 -5.44 19.48 -12.12
CA TYR A 142 -5.67 20.85 -12.58
C TYR A 142 -4.42 21.73 -12.46
N GLU A 143 -4.23 22.64 -13.41
CA GLU A 143 -3.44 23.87 -13.24
C GLU A 143 -4.35 25.02 -12.80
N ILE A 144 -3.90 25.79 -11.82
CA ILE A 144 -4.50 27.05 -11.36
C ILE A 144 -3.59 28.20 -11.81
N SER A 145 -4.16 29.25 -12.41
CA SER A 145 -3.43 30.48 -12.77
C SER A 145 -4.00 31.71 -12.06
N ASN A 146 -3.12 32.55 -11.52
CA ASN A 146 -3.41 33.84 -10.87
C ASN A 146 -4.56 33.78 -9.85
N PHE A 147 -4.26 33.29 -8.64
CA PHE A 147 -5.18 33.15 -7.51
C PHE A 147 -4.85 34.12 -6.35
N ASP A 148 -5.75 34.23 -5.36
CA ASP A 148 -5.58 35.21 -4.27
C ASP A 148 -4.41 34.88 -3.31
N VAL A 149 -3.86 35.94 -2.71
CA VAL A 149 -2.72 35.88 -1.78
C VAL A 149 -3.00 35.11 -0.50
N ASP A 150 -4.25 35.02 -0.03
CA ASP A 150 -4.60 34.20 1.14
C ASP A 150 -4.29 32.69 0.93
N TRP A 151 -4.05 32.26 -0.32
CA TRP A 151 -3.64 30.90 -0.69
C TRP A 151 -2.13 30.73 -0.92
N GLU A 152 -1.30 31.77 -0.81
CA GLU A 152 0.13 31.71 -1.22
C GLU A 152 0.89 30.58 -0.48
N TYR A 153 0.61 30.39 0.80
CA TYR A 153 1.19 29.33 1.63
C TYR A 153 0.83 27.91 1.17
N VAL A 154 -0.38 27.71 0.64
CA VAL A 154 -0.88 26.39 0.18
C VAL A 154 -0.17 25.93 -1.09
N PHE A 155 0.38 26.86 -1.87
CA PHE A 155 1.04 26.58 -3.16
C PHE A 155 2.56 26.89 -3.17
N GLY A 156 3.17 27.10 -1.98
CA GLY A 156 4.61 27.26 -1.82
C GLY A 156 5.13 28.69 -2.01
N ASP A 157 4.48 29.66 -1.36
CA ASP A 157 4.70 31.10 -1.49
C ASP A 157 4.52 31.61 -2.95
N GLN A 158 3.61 30.97 -3.70
CA GLN A 158 3.29 31.29 -5.10
C GLN A 158 1.81 31.68 -5.27
N THR A 159 1.53 32.60 -6.22
CA THR A 159 0.16 33.03 -6.61
C THR A 159 -0.09 33.06 -8.12
N GLU A 160 0.97 33.10 -8.94
CA GLU A 160 0.86 33.13 -10.41
C GLU A 160 0.48 31.75 -10.99
N LYS A 161 0.99 30.66 -10.40
CA LYS A 161 0.72 29.26 -10.79
C LYS A 161 0.72 28.34 -9.56
N GLY A 162 -0.13 27.31 -9.62
CA GLY A 162 -0.20 26.18 -8.68
C GLY A 162 -1.00 25.04 -9.33
N GLY A 163 -1.16 23.92 -8.66
CA GLY A 163 -1.96 22.80 -9.18
C GLY A 163 -2.75 22.09 -8.09
N VAL A 164 -3.78 21.33 -8.48
CA VAL A 164 -4.56 20.49 -7.55
C VAL A 164 -4.84 19.14 -8.20
N ILE A 165 -4.47 18.06 -7.53
CA ILE A 165 -4.94 16.70 -7.84
C ILE A 165 -6.21 16.44 -7.03
N VAL A 166 -7.21 15.79 -7.62
CA VAL A 166 -8.50 15.57 -6.96
C VAL A 166 -9.00 14.17 -7.29
N TYR A 167 -9.07 13.30 -6.29
CA TYR A 167 -9.73 11.99 -6.39
C TYR A 167 -11.21 12.12 -6.03
N ASP A 168 -12.10 11.44 -6.77
CA ASP A 168 -13.47 11.10 -6.33
C ASP A 168 -13.40 9.70 -5.72
N ILE A 169 -13.74 9.57 -4.43
CA ILE A 169 -13.52 8.36 -3.64
C ILE A 169 -14.84 7.90 -3.02
N THR A 170 -15.17 6.62 -3.23
CA THR A 170 -16.22 5.89 -2.50
C THR A 170 -15.59 4.98 -1.45
N LEU A 171 -16.14 4.97 -0.24
CA LEU A 171 -15.89 3.99 0.82
C LEU A 171 -17.20 3.26 1.11
N ARG A 172 -17.26 1.95 0.86
CA ARG A 172 -18.43 1.11 1.16
C ARG A 172 -18.06 -0.06 2.06
N ASN A 173 -18.66 -0.11 3.24
CA ASN A 173 -18.63 -1.27 4.11
C ASN A 173 -19.62 -2.31 3.58
N THR A 174 -19.15 -3.52 3.26
CA THR A 174 -19.98 -4.64 2.81
C THR A 174 -20.21 -5.71 3.88
N CYS A 175 -19.73 -5.48 5.11
CA CYS A 175 -19.89 -6.38 6.26
C CYS A 175 -21.21 -6.16 7.05
N ASP A 176 -21.57 -7.20 7.82
CA ASP A 176 -22.58 -7.18 8.90
C ASP A 176 -22.17 -6.36 10.15
N GLN A 177 -20.98 -5.75 10.17
CA GLN A 177 -20.38 -5.07 11.33
C GLN A 177 -19.76 -3.74 10.91
N ASP A 178 -19.62 -2.82 11.88
CA ASP A 178 -19.04 -1.49 11.66
C ASP A 178 -17.52 -1.59 11.42
N LEU A 179 -16.98 -0.67 10.60
CA LEU A 179 -15.56 -0.60 10.25
C LEU A 179 -14.97 0.76 10.60
N TYR A 180 -13.67 0.76 10.85
CA TYR A 180 -12.86 1.93 11.22
C TYR A 180 -11.74 2.16 10.18
N PRO A 181 -12.05 2.74 9.01
CA PRO A 181 -11.05 3.22 8.07
C PRO A 181 -10.16 4.33 8.66
N VAL A 182 -8.92 4.39 8.20
CA VAL A 182 -8.04 5.55 8.32
C VAL A 182 -7.87 6.14 6.92
N PRO A 183 -8.77 7.03 6.44
CA PRO A 183 -8.94 7.41 5.03
C PRO A 183 -7.85 8.39 4.52
N THR A 184 -6.60 7.96 4.61
CA THR A 184 -5.44 8.68 4.09
C THR A 184 -5.21 8.30 2.63
N PHE A 185 -5.18 9.30 1.75
CA PHE A 185 -4.90 9.16 0.31
C PHE A 185 -3.81 10.15 -0.13
N ASN A 186 -2.81 10.34 0.73
CA ASN A 186 -1.66 11.20 0.41
C ASN A 186 -0.97 10.70 -0.86
N THR A 187 -0.36 11.59 -1.61
CA THR A 187 0.39 11.23 -2.82
C THR A 187 1.83 11.71 -2.73
N THR A 188 2.78 10.89 -3.16
CA THR A 188 4.19 11.26 -3.33
C THR A 188 4.53 11.17 -4.81
N VAL A 189 5.27 12.15 -5.33
CA VAL A 189 5.77 12.14 -6.71
C VAL A 189 7.28 11.95 -6.68
N THR A 190 7.81 11.14 -7.61
CA THR A 190 9.25 10.91 -7.73
C THR A 190 10.03 12.22 -7.77
N GLY A 191 11.05 12.35 -6.93
CA GLY A 191 11.88 13.55 -6.83
C GLY A 191 11.24 14.74 -6.10
N ASN A 192 10.10 14.57 -5.44
CA ASN A 192 9.55 15.51 -4.46
C ASN A 192 9.91 15.03 -3.04
N GLU A 193 10.39 15.92 -2.16
CA GLU A 193 10.81 15.53 -0.79
C GLU A 193 9.62 15.38 0.18
N ASP A 194 8.52 16.10 -0.07
CA ASP A 194 7.33 16.13 0.80
C ASP A 194 6.19 15.24 0.29
N PHE A 195 5.40 14.72 1.22
CA PHE A 195 4.10 14.08 0.95
C PHE A 195 3.06 15.15 0.59
N ILE A 196 2.32 14.93 -0.49
CA ILE A 196 1.19 15.76 -0.88
C ILE A 196 -0.01 15.32 -0.04
N THR A 197 -0.42 16.16 0.91
CA THR A 197 -1.52 15.93 1.84
C THR A 197 -2.76 16.75 1.44
N ASN A 198 -3.94 16.38 1.93
CA ASN A 198 -5.19 17.03 1.53
C ASN A 198 -5.37 18.44 2.11
N ASN A 199 -6.11 19.29 1.39
CA ASN A 199 -6.63 20.53 1.93
C ASN A 199 -8.15 20.63 1.72
N ASN A 200 -8.91 20.29 2.77
CA ASN A 200 -10.38 20.29 2.74
C ASN A 200 -10.99 21.67 2.41
N SER A 201 -10.22 22.76 2.51
CA SER A 201 -10.66 24.12 2.13
C SER A 201 -10.85 24.29 0.62
N LEU A 202 -10.30 23.39 -0.20
CA LEU A 202 -10.40 23.40 -1.68
C LEU A 202 -11.71 22.77 -2.20
N VAL A 203 -12.58 22.30 -1.31
CA VAL A 203 -13.84 21.60 -1.61
C VAL A 203 -14.92 22.08 -0.64
N LYS A 204 -16.20 21.83 -0.94
CA LYS A 204 -17.28 22.05 0.05
C LYS A 204 -17.25 20.94 1.11
N GLU A 205 -17.57 21.28 2.36
CA GLU A 205 -17.75 20.31 3.47
C GLU A 205 -18.61 19.11 3.03
N SER A 206 -19.82 19.37 2.51
CA SER A 206 -20.76 18.35 2.00
C SER A 206 -20.34 17.65 0.70
N GLN A 207 -19.08 17.79 0.27
CA GLN A 207 -18.49 17.13 -0.89
C GLN A 207 -17.07 16.62 -0.61
N SER A 208 -16.59 16.72 0.64
CA SER A 208 -15.25 16.29 1.05
C SER A 208 -15.34 14.93 1.73
N ILE A 209 -14.67 13.90 1.19
CA ILE A 209 -14.70 12.55 1.80
C ILE A 209 -14.22 12.57 3.26
N ASN A 210 -13.20 13.39 3.56
CA ASN A 210 -12.70 13.58 4.92
C ASN A 210 -13.70 14.28 5.85
N TRP A 211 -14.45 15.27 5.34
CA TRP A 211 -15.45 15.94 6.18
C TRP A 211 -16.63 15.02 6.47
N LEU A 212 -17.13 14.35 5.42
CA LEU A 212 -18.23 13.38 5.51
C LEU A 212 -17.86 12.24 6.46
N PHE A 213 -16.67 11.67 6.37
CA PHE A 213 -16.24 10.61 7.28
C PHE A 213 -16.07 11.08 8.73
N HIS A 214 -15.31 12.16 8.99
CA HIS A 214 -14.94 12.54 10.35
C HIS A 214 -16.00 13.34 11.12
N ASN A 215 -16.85 14.13 10.44
CA ASN A 215 -17.84 15.00 11.11
C ASN A 215 -19.26 14.48 10.98
N ASP A 216 -19.65 13.97 9.80
CA ASP A 216 -21.03 13.54 9.55
C ASP A 216 -21.24 12.06 9.96
N ASN A 217 -20.16 11.27 10.09
CA ASN A 217 -20.17 9.85 10.49
C ASN A 217 -19.21 9.54 11.67
N GLU A 218 -18.75 10.57 12.39
CA GLU A 218 -17.92 10.49 13.61
C GLU A 218 -16.63 9.63 13.50
N GLY A 219 -16.16 9.31 12.28
CA GLY A 219 -14.98 8.47 12.05
C GLY A 219 -15.26 6.95 12.00
N VAL A 220 -16.52 6.55 11.82
CA VAL A 220 -16.96 5.16 11.67
C VAL A 220 -17.64 4.97 10.30
N LEU A 221 -17.58 3.75 9.75
CA LEU A 221 -18.36 3.35 8.58
C LEU A 221 -19.29 2.20 8.99
N GLU A 222 -20.56 2.51 9.24
CA GLU A 222 -21.55 1.55 9.77
C GLU A 222 -21.75 0.33 8.85
N ALA A 223 -22.24 -0.77 9.40
CA ALA A 223 -22.55 -2.00 8.64
C ALA A 223 -23.44 -1.73 7.41
N GLY A 224 -22.92 -2.04 6.21
CA GLY A 224 -23.60 -1.81 4.93
C GLY A 224 -23.61 -0.36 4.44
N GLN A 225 -22.89 0.57 5.09
CA GLN A 225 -22.85 1.97 4.72
C GLN A 225 -21.95 2.25 3.51
N GLU A 226 -22.36 3.19 2.66
CA GLU A 226 -21.52 3.82 1.64
C GLU A 226 -21.44 5.34 1.88
N ILE A 227 -20.23 5.90 1.74
CA ILE A 227 -19.97 7.35 1.69
C ILE A 227 -19.06 7.68 0.50
N ARG A 228 -19.25 8.86 -0.10
CA ARG A 228 -18.51 9.28 -1.28
C ARG A 228 -18.22 10.77 -1.28
N GLY A 229 -17.03 11.17 -1.75
CA GLY A 229 -16.68 12.58 -1.91
C GLY A 229 -15.29 12.79 -2.51
N PHE A 230 -14.94 14.06 -2.71
CA PHE A 230 -13.64 14.43 -3.26
C PHE A 230 -12.55 14.53 -2.18
N TYR A 231 -11.32 14.17 -2.57
CA TYR A 231 -10.09 14.32 -1.79
C TYR A 231 -9.10 15.22 -2.55
N PRO A 232 -9.08 16.55 -2.29
CA PRO A 232 -8.24 17.50 -3.01
C PRO A 232 -6.85 17.67 -2.38
N LEU A 233 -5.84 17.50 -3.22
CA LEU A 233 -4.40 17.58 -2.94
C LEU A 233 -3.78 18.82 -3.64
N PRO A 234 -3.49 19.93 -2.94
CA PRO A 234 -2.75 21.05 -3.51
C PRO A 234 -1.28 20.67 -3.77
N ILE A 235 -0.74 21.12 -4.89
CA ILE A 235 0.66 20.90 -5.29
C ILE A 235 1.34 22.20 -5.72
N THR A 236 2.58 22.37 -5.27
CA THR A 236 3.43 23.51 -5.62
C THR A 236 3.87 23.44 -7.09
N PRO A 237 4.26 24.55 -7.73
CA PRO A 237 4.84 24.51 -9.07
C PRO A 237 6.08 23.61 -9.22
N ASN A 238 6.91 23.46 -8.18
CA ASN A 238 8.03 22.51 -8.18
C ASN A 238 7.54 21.06 -8.27
N THR A 239 6.47 20.73 -7.54
CA THR A 239 5.82 19.42 -7.61
C THR A 239 5.14 19.21 -8.98
N MET A 240 4.58 20.27 -9.60
CA MET A 240 4.06 20.19 -10.98
C MET A 240 5.18 19.92 -12.00
N GLU A 241 6.36 20.54 -11.87
CA GLU A 241 7.53 20.25 -12.72
C GLU A 241 8.01 18.80 -12.55
N LYS A 242 7.94 18.23 -11.34
CA LYS A 242 8.21 16.80 -11.10
C LYS A 242 7.16 15.88 -11.74
N ILE A 243 5.88 16.26 -11.72
CA ILE A 243 4.83 15.53 -12.43
C ILE A 243 5.03 15.60 -13.95
N GLU A 244 5.42 16.75 -14.51
CA GLU A 244 5.74 16.88 -15.94
C GLU A 244 6.97 16.04 -16.33
N ALA A 245 7.98 15.98 -15.45
CA ALA A 245 9.20 15.20 -15.66
C ALA A 245 8.94 13.69 -15.61
N GLU A 246 8.35 13.18 -14.51
CA GLU A 246 8.26 11.73 -14.25
C GLU A 246 6.91 11.12 -14.60
N GLY A 247 5.83 11.91 -14.59
CA GLY A 247 4.52 11.54 -15.14
C GLY A 247 3.62 10.70 -14.22
N ILE A 248 4.13 10.18 -13.11
CA ILE A 248 3.47 9.22 -12.22
C ILE A 248 3.77 9.54 -10.75
N GLY A 249 2.87 9.16 -9.84
CA GLY A 249 3.09 9.20 -8.40
C GLY A 249 2.70 7.90 -7.69
N LEU A 250 2.99 7.85 -6.40
CA LEU A 250 2.54 6.85 -5.44
C LEU A 250 1.40 7.46 -4.63
N MET A 251 0.26 6.80 -4.53
CA MET A 251 -0.80 7.19 -3.59
C MET A 251 -0.89 6.14 -2.48
N GLU A 252 -0.87 6.61 -1.23
CA GLU A 252 -1.15 5.79 -0.04
C GLU A 252 -2.60 5.30 -0.12
N THR A 253 -2.84 4.00 0.09
CA THR A 253 -4.17 3.44 0.30
C THR A 253 -4.46 3.37 1.81
N PRO A 254 -5.73 3.54 2.22
CA PRO A 254 -6.08 3.57 3.64
C PRO A 254 -5.98 2.19 4.29
N ALA A 255 -5.66 2.17 5.58
CA ALA A 255 -5.83 0.98 6.41
C ALA A 255 -7.27 0.93 6.94
N VAL A 256 -7.82 -0.28 7.11
CA VAL A 256 -9.19 -0.49 7.62
C VAL A 256 -9.16 -1.51 8.75
N TYR A 257 -9.87 -1.22 9.83
CA TYR A 257 -9.91 -2.05 11.04
C TYR A 257 -11.34 -2.42 11.43
N THR A 258 -11.49 -3.52 12.18
CA THR A 258 -12.75 -3.99 12.76
C THR A 258 -12.94 -3.57 14.24
N SER A 259 -12.03 -2.75 14.78
CA SER A 259 -12.16 -2.11 16.10
C SER A 259 -11.47 -0.74 16.14
N GLU A 260 -11.94 0.13 17.04
CA GLU A 260 -11.35 1.43 17.38
C GLU A 260 -9.97 1.33 18.09
N ASP A 261 -9.53 0.13 18.48
CA ASP A 261 -8.23 -0.09 19.14
C ASP A 261 -7.03 -0.04 18.17
N PHE A 262 -7.25 -0.15 16.85
CA PHE A 262 -6.23 -0.15 15.79
C PHE A 262 -5.10 -1.20 15.94
N GLU A 263 -5.37 -2.33 16.61
CA GLU A 263 -4.43 -3.44 16.77
C GLU A 263 -4.19 -4.22 15.45
N THR A 264 -3.12 -5.03 15.37
CA THR A 264 -2.81 -5.78 14.13
C THR A 264 -3.82 -6.91 13.90
N GLU A 265 -4.34 -7.44 14.99
CA GLU A 265 -5.33 -8.49 15.11
C GLU A 265 -6.75 -8.05 14.66
N THR A 266 -6.98 -6.74 14.51
CA THR A 266 -8.25 -6.17 14.01
C THR A 266 -8.13 -5.55 12.62
N LEU A 267 -6.96 -5.61 12.00
CA LEU A 267 -6.71 -5.08 10.65
C LEU A 267 -7.43 -5.93 9.58
N LEU A 268 -8.39 -5.33 8.88
CA LEU A 268 -9.09 -5.95 7.74
C LEU A 268 -8.34 -5.72 6.42
N ALA A 269 -7.93 -4.48 6.16
CA ALA A 269 -7.20 -4.09 4.96
C ALA A 269 -5.93 -3.33 5.35
N ARG A 270 -4.76 -3.74 4.83
CA ARG A 270 -3.51 -3.01 5.06
C ARG A 270 -3.33 -1.90 4.02
N GLY A 271 -3.17 -0.66 4.49
CA GLY A 271 -2.73 0.45 3.66
C GLY A 271 -1.36 0.18 3.00
N THR A 272 -1.31 0.33 1.68
CA THR A 272 -0.14 0.12 0.82
C THR A 272 0.06 1.34 -0.09
N ASN A 273 0.97 1.28 -1.06
CA ASN A 273 1.12 2.33 -2.07
C ASN A 273 0.74 1.78 -3.46
N ILE A 274 -0.12 2.48 -4.19
CA ILE A 274 -0.42 2.19 -5.61
C ILE A 274 0.13 3.28 -6.52
N ARG A 275 0.39 2.94 -7.80
CA ARG A 275 0.92 3.88 -8.79
C ARG A 275 -0.23 4.62 -9.48
N ILE A 276 -0.23 5.95 -9.42
CA ILE A 276 -1.22 6.82 -10.06
C ILE A 276 -0.56 7.61 -11.21
N PRO A 277 -0.93 7.36 -12.48
CA PRO A 277 -0.55 8.23 -13.60
C PRO A 277 -1.18 9.62 -13.50
N PHE A 278 -0.38 10.67 -13.73
CA PHE A 278 -0.85 12.06 -13.88
C PHE A 278 -0.58 12.64 -15.27
N THR A 279 -0.08 11.81 -16.18
CA THR A 279 0.21 12.12 -17.60
C THR A 279 0.15 10.81 -18.41
N THR A 280 0.09 10.90 -19.74
CA THR A 280 0.22 9.71 -20.60
C THR A 280 1.60 9.06 -20.54
N LYS A 281 2.68 9.78 -20.20
CA LYS A 281 3.96 9.15 -19.83
C LYS A 281 3.79 8.24 -18.61
N GLY A 282 3.01 8.68 -17.62
CA GLY A 282 2.66 7.88 -16.46
C GLY A 282 1.83 6.63 -16.81
N GLU A 283 0.93 6.73 -17.78
CA GLU A 283 0.15 5.57 -18.27
C GLU A 283 1.09 4.54 -18.93
N GLU A 284 2.04 4.99 -19.77
CA GLU A 284 3.06 4.12 -20.38
C GLU A 284 3.96 3.46 -19.31
N ILE A 285 4.39 4.20 -18.29
CA ILE A 285 5.20 3.69 -17.16
C ILE A 285 4.42 2.72 -16.27
N ALA A 286 3.13 2.95 -16.06
CA ALA A 286 2.26 2.04 -15.30
C ALA A 286 2.01 0.74 -16.07
N ALA A 287 1.77 0.83 -17.38
CA ALA A 287 1.60 -0.35 -18.24
C ALA A 287 2.88 -1.20 -18.33
N ALA A 288 4.04 -0.57 -18.55
CA ALA A 288 5.33 -1.28 -18.63
C ALA A 288 5.76 -1.92 -17.30
N ALA A 289 5.19 -1.51 -16.16
CA ALA A 289 5.46 -2.15 -14.88
C ALA A 289 4.83 -3.54 -14.74
N ALA A 290 3.76 -3.84 -15.49
CA ALA A 290 3.06 -5.12 -15.43
C ALA A 290 3.85 -6.29 -16.06
N ASP A 291 4.89 -6.00 -16.84
CA ASP A 291 5.82 -7.00 -17.39
C ASP A 291 6.86 -7.48 -16.35
N PHE A 292 6.94 -6.85 -15.18
CA PHE A 292 7.93 -7.14 -14.14
C PHE A 292 7.29 -7.64 -12.83
N TYR A 293 8.01 -8.49 -12.11
CA TYR A 293 7.64 -8.83 -10.73
C TYR A 293 7.73 -7.57 -9.84
N PRO A 294 6.80 -7.39 -8.88
CA PRO A 294 6.76 -6.20 -8.06
C PRO A 294 8.00 -6.12 -7.16
N ASP A 295 8.62 -4.95 -7.17
CA ASP A 295 9.69 -4.52 -6.28
C ASP A 295 9.62 -3.00 -6.11
N VAL A 296 10.24 -2.48 -5.06
CA VAL A 296 10.19 -1.06 -4.69
C VAL A 296 10.76 -0.16 -5.81
N TYR A 297 11.78 -0.65 -6.54
CA TYR A 297 12.33 0.07 -7.69
C TYR A 297 11.26 0.32 -8.77
N THR A 298 10.46 -0.71 -9.09
CA THR A 298 9.36 -0.62 -10.04
C THR A 298 8.21 0.23 -9.48
N LEU A 299 7.79 -0.04 -8.25
CA LEU A 299 6.65 0.63 -7.60
C LEU A 299 6.91 2.13 -7.46
N GLU A 300 8.01 2.52 -6.82
CA GLU A 300 8.36 3.91 -6.53
C GLU A 300 8.98 4.68 -7.71
N ASN A 301 9.02 4.08 -8.91
CA ASN A 301 9.53 4.73 -10.12
C ASN A 301 11.00 5.21 -9.94
N TRP A 302 11.91 4.33 -9.51
CA TRP A 302 13.32 4.71 -9.33
C TRP A 302 14.11 4.81 -10.65
N GLY A 303 13.52 4.34 -11.76
CA GLY A 303 14.10 4.38 -13.10
C GLY A 303 13.48 3.35 -14.03
N ASN A 304 14.15 3.08 -15.16
CA ASN A 304 13.73 2.05 -16.11
C ASN A 304 14.30 0.68 -15.71
N LYS A 305 13.58 -0.39 -16.04
CA LYS A 305 14.05 -1.77 -15.98
C LYS A 305 14.09 -2.36 -17.39
N THR A 306 15.14 -3.12 -17.70
CA THR A 306 15.22 -3.94 -18.92
C THR A 306 15.26 -5.41 -18.51
N LEU A 307 14.36 -6.24 -19.03
CA LEU A 307 14.39 -7.68 -18.77
C LEU A 307 15.60 -8.32 -19.47
N VAL A 308 16.40 -9.06 -18.72
CA VAL A 308 17.64 -9.72 -19.18
C VAL A 308 17.42 -11.23 -19.32
N ASP A 309 16.76 -11.84 -18.34
CA ASP A 309 16.39 -13.25 -18.35
C ASP A 309 15.14 -13.48 -17.48
N GLU A 310 14.34 -14.50 -17.79
CA GLU A 310 13.20 -14.94 -16.99
C GLU A 310 13.08 -16.47 -17.07
N VAL A 311 12.97 -17.11 -15.90
CA VAL A 311 13.03 -18.57 -15.79
C VAL A 311 11.92 -19.09 -14.87
N GLU A 312 11.02 -19.89 -15.43
CA GLU A 312 10.14 -20.79 -14.68
C GLU A 312 10.96 -21.93 -14.07
N LEU A 313 10.83 -22.16 -12.76
CA LEU A 313 11.50 -23.24 -12.05
C LEU A 313 10.51 -24.28 -11.51
N GLY A 314 9.55 -23.84 -10.69
CA GLY A 314 8.62 -24.72 -9.99
C GLY A 314 9.31 -25.74 -9.07
N GLU A 315 10.46 -25.39 -8.50
CA GLU A 315 11.21 -26.27 -7.59
C GLU A 315 10.62 -26.21 -6.18
N THR A 316 10.15 -27.35 -5.65
CA THR A 316 9.54 -27.46 -4.32
C THR A 316 10.39 -28.29 -3.36
N ILE A 317 10.61 -27.78 -2.15
CA ILE A 317 11.26 -28.49 -1.04
C ILE A 317 10.34 -28.47 0.19
N GLU A 318 9.96 -29.67 0.67
CA GLU A 318 9.23 -29.88 1.93
C GLU A 318 10.23 -30.21 3.06
N SER A 319 10.19 -29.47 4.17
CA SER A 319 10.98 -29.81 5.35
C SER A 319 10.33 -29.32 6.65
N GLN A 320 10.34 -30.18 7.67
CA GLN A 320 9.76 -29.93 9.01
C GLN A 320 8.26 -29.57 9.06
N GLY A 321 7.53 -29.69 7.94
CA GLY A 321 6.13 -29.26 7.80
C GLY A 321 5.96 -27.89 7.15
N LEU A 322 7.04 -27.23 6.74
CA LEU A 322 7.02 -26.08 5.84
C LEU A 322 7.36 -26.56 4.42
N THR A 323 6.52 -26.20 3.46
CA THR A 323 6.79 -26.37 2.03
C THR A 323 7.21 -25.02 1.46
N ILE A 324 8.33 -24.97 0.74
CA ILE A 324 8.74 -23.79 -0.03
C ILE A 324 8.84 -24.19 -1.49
N THR A 325 8.21 -23.42 -2.37
CA THR A 325 8.39 -23.50 -3.82
C THR A 325 9.06 -22.23 -4.31
N VAL A 326 10.13 -22.36 -5.10
CA VAL A 326 10.63 -21.28 -5.96
C VAL A 326 9.93 -21.43 -7.30
N ASP A 327 8.96 -20.55 -7.55
CA ASP A 327 8.06 -20.65 -8.70
C ASP A 327 8.80 -20.20 -9.98
N SER A 328 9.42 -19.02 -9.93
CA SER A 328 10.18 -18.42 -11.03
C SER A 328 11.12 -17.32 -10.54
N TYR A 329 11.97 -16.81 -11.44
CA TYR A 329 12.72 -15.56 -11.21
C TYR A 329 12.86 -14.72 -12.47
N GLN A 330 13.00 -13.40 -12.28
CA GLN A 330 13.39 -12.43 -13.31
C GLN A 330 14.74 -11.81 -12.97
N ILE A 331 15.60 -11.62 -13.98
CA ILE A 331 16.82 -10.80 -13.90
C ILE A 331 16.60 -9.55 -14.75
N THR A 332 16.83 -8.38 -14.15
CA THR A 332 16.64 -7.09 -14.81
C THR A 332 17.88 -6.19 -14.68
N GLU A 333 18.21 -5.46 -15.75
CA GLU A 333 19.18 -4.36 -15.72
C GLU A 333 18.46 -3.07 -15.35
N LEU A 334 19.06 -2.26 -14.46
CA LEU A 334 18.46 -1.04 -13.91
C LEU A 334 19.09 0.22 -14.53
N GLU A 335 18.25 1.16 -14.98
CA GLU A 335 18.67 2.51 -15.41
C GLU A 335 17.98 3.56 -14.53
N PRO A 336 18.59 3.97 -13.39
CA PRO A 336 18.01 4.95 -12.48
C PRO A 336 17.76 6.31 -13.13
N ASN A 337 16.63 6.95 -12.81
CA ASN A 337 16.37 8.33 -13.21
C ASN A 337 17.28 9.31 -12.44
N GLU A 338 17.32 10.59 -12.85
CA GLU A 338 18.26 11.56 -12.28
C GLU A 338 18.04 11.82 -10.77
N ASP A 339 16.84 11.58 -10.23
CA ASP A 339 16.53 11.74 -8.81
C ASP A 339 17.08 10.60 -7.93
N TYR A 340 17.10 9.36 -8.41
CA TYR A 340 17.67 8.22 -7.67
C TYR A 340 19.09 7.83 -8.10
N LYS A 341 19.65 8.46 -9.13
CA LYS A 341 20.98 8.19 -9.70
C LYS A 341 22.11 8.10 -8.68
N ASP A 342 22.17 9.05 -7.73
CA ASP A 342 23.20 9.08 -6.70
C ASP A 342 23.11 7.90 -5.72
N ARG A 343 21.93 7.27 -5.55
CA ARG A 343 21.74 6.05 -4.76
C ARG A 343 22.45 4.83 -5.38
N PHE A 344 22.69 4.86 -6.69
CA PHE A 344 23.35 3.80 -7.45
C PHE A 344 24.78 4.19 -7.89
N ALA A 345 25.36 5.28 -7.36
CA ALA A 345 26.65 5.80 -7.81
C ALA A 345 27.84 4.83 -7.64
N ASP A 346 27.78 3.89 -6.69
CA ASP A 346 28.82 2.85 -6.50
C ASP A 346 28.77 1.74 -7.59
N PHE A 347 27.71 1.67 -8.41
CA PHE A 347 27.52 0.69 -9.47
C PHE A 347 28.12 1.17 -10.82
N GLU A 348 29.42 1.52 -10.82
CA GLU A 348 30.14 2.07 -11.99
C GLU A 348 30.01 1.22 -13.27
N ASP A 349 29.94 -0.10 -13.12
CA ASP A 349 29.82 -1.08 -14.20
C ASP A 349 28.37 -1.61 -14.38
N GLY A 350 27.35 -0.82 -13.98
CA GLY A 350 25.93 -1.16 -14.08
C GLY A 350 25.36 -1.86 -12.85
N ALA A 351 24.02 -1.87 -12.73
CA ALA A 351 23.28 -2.46 -11.61
C ALA A 351 22.21 -3.45 -12.12
N TYR A 352 22.15 -4.62 -11.50
CA TYR A 352 21.27 -5.73 -11.91
C TYR A 352 20.46 -6.21 -10.71
N LEU A 353 19.16 -6.44 -10.90
CA LEU A 353 18.24 -6.93 -9.87
C LEU A 353 17.70 -8.31 -10.25
N LEU A 354 17.98 -9.30 -9.41
CA LEU A 354 17.28 -10.59 -9.41
C LEU A 354 16.06 -10.47 -8.49
N THR A 355 14.86 -10.70 -9.02
CA THR A 355 13.62 -10.78 -8.23
C THR A 355 13.07 -12.20 -8.35
N VAL A 356 13.02 -12.93 -7.24
CA VAL A 356 12.59 -14.35 -7.17
C VAL A 356 11.19 -14.44 -6.58
N ALA A 357 10.28 -15.13 -7.25
CA ALA A 357 8.94 -15.44 -6.74
C ALA A 357 8.99 -16.73 -5.91
N VAL A 358 8.55 -16.67 -4.65
CA VAL A 358 8.62 -17.80 -3.70
C VAL A 358 7.30 -17.97 -2.96
N THR A 359 6.72 -19.16 -3.03
CA THR A 359 5.49 -19.53 -2.32
C THR A 359 5.80 -20.39 -1.10
N TYR A 360 5.22 -20.02 0.05
CA TYR A 360 5.39 -20.65 1.35
C TYR A 360 4.06 -21.28 1.81
N ASP A 361 4.05 -22.57 2.11
CA ASP A 361 2.90 -23.32 2.64
C ASP A 361 3.24 -23.86 4.05
N ASN A 362 2.62 -23.27 5.08
CA ASN A 362 2.95 -23.48 6.48
C ASN A 362 2.10 -24.58 7.13
N GLN A 363 2.31 -25.84 6.77
CA GLN A 363 1.69 -27.00 7.42
C GLN A 363 2.36 -27.40 8.77
N THR A 364 2.95 -26.43 9.49
CA THR A 364 3.58 -26.67 10.80
C THR A 364 2.54 -26.62 11.94
N LYS A 365 2.89 -26.06 13.10
CA LYS A 365 2.01 -25.89 14.29
C LYS A 365 2.18 -24.53 14.97
N LYS A 366 2.96 -23.65 14.34
CA LYS A 366 3.26 -22.31 14.77
C LYS A 366 3.19 -21.44 13.53
N ASP A 367 3.03 -20.16 13.74
CA ASP A 367 2.99 -19.18 12.68
C ASP A 367 4.43 -18.90 12.23
N LEU A 368 4.63 -18.72 10.92
CA LEU A 368 5.94 -18.45 10.33
C LEU A 368 6.15 -16.94 10.34
N GLN A 369 7.32 -16.46 10.77
CA GLN A 369 7.67 -15.04 10.64
C GLN A 369 8.03 -14.74 9.17
N LEU A 370 6.99 -14.58 8.35
CA LEU A 370 7.09 -14.44 6.90
C LEU A 370 7.92 -13.22 6.50
N ASP A 371 7.89 -12.12 7.26
CA ASP A 371 8.72 -10.93 7.02
C ASP A 371 10.20 -11.14 7.38
N MET A 372 10.52 -11.96 8.39
CA MET A 372 11.89 -12.24 8.82
C MET A 372 12.59 -13.35 8.03
N VAL A 373 11.92 -14.02 7.08
CA VAL A 373 12.58 -14.96 6.17
C VAL A 373 13.67 -14.24 5.40
N SER A 374 14.92 -14.68 5.57
CA SER A 374 16.10 -14.04 4.97
C SER A 374 16.70 -14.87 3.85
N GLY A 375 16.98 -14.21 2.73
CA GLY A 375 17.62 -14.81 1.56
C GLY A 375 19.13 -14.60 1.52
N THR A 376 19.83 -15.52 0.88
CA THR A 376 21.24 -15.37 0.52
C THR A 376 21.47 -16.03 -0.84
N LEU A 377 21.79 -15.24 -1.85
CA LEU A 377 22.15 -15.72 -3.18
C LEU A 377 23.66 -15.94 -3.25
N ALA A 378 24.09 -17.15 -3.61
CA ALA A 378 25.50 -17.52 -3.73
C ALA A 378 25.87 -17.84 -5.19
N LEU A 379 26.84 -17.10 -5.74
CA LEU A 379 27.36 -17.33 -7.10
C LEU A 379 28.70 -18.08 -6.99
N ALA A 380 28.77 -19.24 -7.64
CA ALA A 380 29.95 -20.12 -7.74
C ALA A 380 30.64 -20.45 -6.38
N ASP A 381 29.86 -20.49 -5.28
CA ASP A 381 30.31 -20.54 -3.87
C ASP A 381 31.44 -19.54 -3.50
N MET A 382 31.56 -18.43 -4.24
CA MET A 382 32.61 -17.43 -4.04
C MET A 382 32.06 -16.06 -3.64
N ILE A 383 30.89 -15.69 -4.14
CA ILE A 383 30.27 -14.38 -3.91
C ILE A 383 28.88 -14.60 -3.33
N ARG A 384 28.47 -13.75 -2.37
CA ARG A 384 27.21 -13.87 -1.66
C ARG A 384 26.54 -12.50 -1.57
N TYR A 385 25.33 -12.40 -2.10
CA TYR A 385 24.42 -11.26 -1.94
C TYR A 385 23.35 -11.63 -0.92
N PHE A 386 22.86 -10.65 -0.17
CA PHE A 386 21.75 -10.83 0.77
C PHE A 386 20.45 -10.32 0.15
N SER A 387 19.31 -10.79 0.64
CA SER A 387 18.00 -10.28 0.23
C SER A 387 17.83 -8.83 0.70
N GLU A 388 17.72 -7.89 -0.24
CA GLU A 388 17.55 -6.46 0.03
C GLU A 388 16.10 -6.16 0.42
N GLY A 389 15.74 -6.35 1.69
CA GLY A 389 14.37 -6.11 2.20
C GLY A 389 13.87 -4.66 2.13
N LEU A 390 14.64 -3.74 1.56
CA LEU A 390 14.24 -2.37 1.19
C LEU A 390 13.94 -2.23 -0.32
N LEU A 391 14.07 -3.31 -1.08
CA LEU A 391 13.68 -3.47 -2.48
C LEU A 391 12.51 -4.45 -2.65
N GLU A 392 12.26 -5.34 -1.68
CA GLU A 392 11.09 -6.22 -1.68
C GLU A 392 9.78 -5.44 -1.40
N PRO A 393 8.64 -5.81 -2.02
CA PRO A 393 7.34 -5.24 -1.68
C PRO A 393 6.95 -5.44 -0.21
N ARG A 394 6.17 -4.50 0.32
CA ARG A 394 5.62 -4.63 1.68
C ARG A 394 4.58 -5.76 1.73
N LEU A 395 4.80 -6.73 2.61
CA LEU A 395 3.85 -7.82 2.85
C LEU A 395 2.56 -7.32 3.52
N GLU A 396 1.42 -7.89 3.09
CA GLU A 396 0.13 -7.75 3.75
C GLU A 396 0.14 -8.34 5.15
N ASN A 397 0.73 -9.53 5.32
CA ASN A 397 0.87 -10.20 6.61
C ASN A 397 2.34 -10.46 6.92
N ARG A 398 2.75 -10.02 8.13
CA ARG A 398 4.13 -10.19 8.61
C ARG A 398 4.41 -11.63 9.07
N GLU A 399 3.35 -12.32 9.47
CA GLU A 399 3.37 -13.72 9.87
C GLU A 399 2.41 -14.50 8.97
N LEU A 400 2.72 -15.77 8.69
CA LEU A 400 1.88 -16.68 7.91
C LEU A 400 1.37 -17.78 8.84
N LEU A 401 0.05 -17.88 9.04
CA LEU A 401 -0.50 -18.69 10.13
C LEU A 401 -0.37 -20.20 9.88
N ALA A 402 -0.43 -20.99 10.94
CA ALA A 402 -0.34 -22.44 10.86
C ALA A 402 -1.52 -23.05 10.08
N GLY A 403 -1.24 -23.54 8.87
CA GLY A 403 -2.18 -24.14 7.92
C GLY A 403 -2.39 -23.32 6.63
N GLU A 404 -1.83 -22.12 6.54
CA GLU A 404 -2.02 -21.18 5.43
C GLU A 404 -0.90 -21.24 4.37
N THR A 405 -1.11 -20.55 3.25
CA THR A 405 -0.15 -20.38 2.16
C THR A 405 -0.07 -18.91 1.75
N ALA A 406 1.13 -18.39 1.52
CA ALA A 406 1.35 -17.04 0.97
C ALA A 406 2.61 -16.99 0.10
N SER A 407 2.66 -16.04 -0.82
CA SER A 407 3.82 -15.80 -1.70
C SER A 407 4.56 -14.52 -1.29
N ARG A 408 5.88 -14.51 -1.47
CA ARG A 408 6.78 -13.36 -1.24
C ARG A 408 7.78 -13.26 -2.39
N TYR A 409 8.13 -12.03 -2.74
CA TYR A 409 9.23 -11.76 -3.66
C TYR A 409 10.53 -11.50 -2.88
N HIS A 410 11.63 -12.10 -3.31
CA HIS A 410 12.96 -11.86 -2.75
C HIS A 410 13.87 -11.19 -3.77
N THR A 411 14.44 -10.03 -3.40
CA THR A 411 15.23 -9.18 -4.32
C THR A 411 16.70 -9.16 -3.96
N PHE A 412 17.59 -9.34 -4.94
CA PHE A 412 19.05 -9.32 -4.78
C PHE A 412 19.68 -8.34 -5.78
N LEU A 413 20.29 -7.27 -5.27
CA LEU A 413 20.96 -6.24 -6.07
C LEU A 413 22.43 -6.62 -6.30
N MET A 414 22.88 -6.60 -7.55
CA MET A 414 24.19 -7.05 -8.00
C MET A 414 24.90 -6.00 -8.87
N ASP A 415 26.22 -5.95 -8.80
CA ASP A 415 27.05 -5.16 -9.72
C ASP A 415 27.19 -5.85 -11.08
N GLY A 416 26.97 -5.11 -12.17
CA GLY A 416 26.89 -5.65 -13.53
C GLY A 416 28.12 -6.45 -13.95
N LYS A 417 29.31 -6.03 -13.52
CA LYS A 417 30.59 -6.71 -13.74
C LYS A 417 30.76 -8.03 -13.01
N THR A 418 30.14 -8.20 -11.85
CA THR A 418 30.07 -9.51 -11.19
C THR A 418 28.99 -10.36 -11.84
N TYR A 419 27.84 -9.77 -12.17
CA TYR A 419 26.80 -10.46 -12.96
C TYR A 419 27.36 -11.00 -14.29
N GLU A 420 27.82 -10.15 -15.21
CA GLU A 420 28.41 -10.52 -16.52
C GLU A 420 29.46 -11.64 -16.41
N LYS A 421 30.26 -11.62 -15.34
CA LYS A 421 31.37 -12.55 -15.14
C LYS A 421 30.92 -13.93 -14.67
N PHE A 422 29.82 -14.02 -13.92
CA PHE A 422 29.33 -15.24 -13.27
C PHE A 422 27.91 -15.64 -13.72
N ALA A 423 27.35 -14.99 -14.74
CA ALA A 423 26.02 -15.26 -15.28
C ALA A 423 25.84 -16.67 -15.89
N GLU A 424 26.93 -17.41 -16.10
CA GLU A 424 26.93 -18.78 -16.65
C GLU A 424 27.59 -19.81 -15.69
N ASP A 425 27.86 -19.40 -14.44
CA ASP A 425 28.29 -20.28 -13.34
C ASP A 425 27.08 -20.69 -12.45
N GLU A 426 27.29 -21.61 -11.52
CA GLU A 426 26.27 -22.15 -10.59
C GLU A 426 25.72 -21.08 -9.62
N TRP A 427 24.40 -20.93 -9.54
CA TRP A 427 23.68 -19.98 -8.67
C TRP A 427 22.81 -20.72 -7.66
N VAL A 428 23.09 -20.56 -6.36
CA VAL A 428 22.34 -21.21 -5.27
C VAL A 428 21.62 -20.18 -4.41
N LEU A 429 20.31 -20.32 -4.26
CA LEU A 429 19.49 -19.53 -3.34
C LEU A 429 19.33 -20.26 -2.00
N GLU A 430 19.77 -19.63 -0.91
CA GLU A 430 19.60 -20.11 0.47
C GLU A 430 18.55 -19.27 1.21
N LEU A 431 17.40 -19.87 1.53
CA LEU A 431 16.30 -19.24 2.29
C LEU A 431 16.31 -19.72 3.74
N LYS A 432 16.15 -18.79 4.70
CA LYS A 432 16.23 -19.06 6.15
C LYS A 432 14.93 -18.67 6.87
N PRO A 433 13.88 -19.51 6.77
CA PRO A 433 12.63 -19.32 7.52
C PRO A 433 12.79 -19.62 9.02
N GLN A 434 12.01 -18.93 9.85
CA GLN A 434 11.92 -19.15 11.29
C GLN A 434 10.48 -18.96 11.78
N ASP A 435 10.08 -19.72 12.79
CA ASP A 435 8.76 -19.58 13.43
C ASP A 435 8.73 -18.49 14.51
N THR A 436 7.56 -18.27 15.11
CA THR A 436 7.34 -17.23 16.13
C THR A 436 8.07 -17.43 17.47
N ASP A 437 8.67 -18.60 17.76
CA ASP A 437 9.63 -18.77 18.87
C ASP A 437 11.10 -18.53 18.42
N PHE A 438 11.31 -18.12 17.16
CA PHE A 438 12.61 -18.00 16.49
C PHE A 438 13.36 -19.33 16.27
N ASP A 439 12.67 -20.47 16.31
CA ASP A 439 13.24 -21.75 15.85
C ASP A 439 13.33 -21.74 14.31
N ARG A 440 14.48 -22.13 13.75
CA ARG A 440 14.70 -22.17 12.30
C ARG A 440 14.21 -23.47 11.66
N LEU A 441 13.65 -23.35 10.45
CA LEU A 441 13.11 -24.47 9.68
C LEU A 441 14.03 -24.84 8.51
N GLY A 442 13.81 -26.01 7.89
CA GLY A 442 14.65 -26.51 6.78
C GLY A 442 15.67 -27.59 7.17
N GLU A 443 16.57 -27.96 6.24
CA GLU A 443 17.69 -28.87 6.53
C GLU A 443 18.97 -28.06 6.82
N LYS A 444 19.57 -28.27 8.01
CA LYS A 444 20.67 -27.42 8.53
C LYS A 444 20.23 -25.96 8.71
N ASP A 445 18.99 -25.75 9.13
CA ASP A 445 18.42 -24.46 9.49
C ASP A 445 18.23 -23.50 8.28
N ALA A 446 18.09 -24.06 7.07
CA ALA A 446 17.83 -23.37 5.81
C ALA A 446 17.20 -24.30 4.74
N PHE A 447 16.74 -23.71 3.63
CA PHE A 447 16.35 -24.37 2.37
C PHE A 447 17.30 -23.89 1.25
N PHE A 448 17.60 -24.76 0.28
CA PHE A 448 18.59 -24.49 -0.78
C PHE A 448 18.04 -24.89 -2.14
N PHE A 449 18.04 -23.96 -3.10
CA PHE A 449 17.54 -24.16 -4.47
C PHE A 449 18.64 -23.85 -5.49
N GLU A 450 18.74 -24.63 -6.56
CA GLU A 450 19.65 -24.40 -7.69
C GLU A 450 18.91 -23.55 -8.73
N LEU A 451 19.29 -22.28 -8.91
CA LEU A 451 18.62 -21.38 -9.87
C LEU A 451 19.17 -21.54 -11.29
N LYS A 452 20.49 -21.76 -11.42
CA LYS A 452 21.22 -21.92 -12.69
C LYS A 452 22.50 -22.73 -12.50
#